data_AF-A0A2V1DML3-F1
#
_entry.id   AF-A0A2V1DML3-F1
#
_cell.length_a   1.000
_cell.length_b   1.000
_cell.length_c   1.000
_cell.angle_alpha   90.00
_cell.angle_beta   90.00
_cell.angle_gamma   90.00
#
_symmetry.space_group_name_H-M   'P 1'
#
loop_
_entity.id
_entity.type
_entity.pdbx_description
1 polymer ?
#
loop_
_entity_poly.entity_id
_entity_poly.type
_entity_poly.pdbx_seq_one_letter_code
_entity_poly.pdbx_strand_id
1 'polypeptide(L)'
;MPQDLNEIYQRIFSKADDIDLDSDTRLQDLEHIVTLGQGLLDYNRETGLITLGHSSVKTFLTSSYIEQSDVPQFMISESEAHNTIMCTFARIHALLEYPLLEYETHNWPLHIRNENALEWDHINGFLSTQYHNCCGSYGFWISFLAPGLEPEVIFRSAPLYYAASFGFAPLVKALILQNQNINFEKPRGRCGSTALEVACFRRQKETSRLLAEACANAFAIGLGDGFDAIWWASKNGWDGVVRIMVQVEIEKGFSLEFSKNHIEPLMEPAAKGVQAVALNQMQIWAMARWLSQ
;
A
#
# COMPACT_ATOMS: atom_id res chain seq x y z
N MET A 1 -6.80 -14.38 -3.62
CA MET A 1 -8.03 -13.73 -3.14
C MET A 1 -9.14 -14.11 -4.11
N PRO A 2 -10.39 -14.29 -3.66
CA PRO A 2 -11.55 -14.40 -4.57
C PRO A 2 -11.59 -13.15 -5.47
N GLN A 3 -11.82 -13.31 -6.78
CA GLN A 3 -11.91 -12.21 -7.75
C GLN A 3 -13.30 -12.22 -8.39
N ASP A 4 -13.81 -11.06 -8.83
CA ASP A 4 -15.13 -10.96 -9.48
C ASP A 4 -15.12 -11.69 -10.84
N LEU A 5 -16.24 -12.28 -11.23
CA LEU A 5 -16.40 -13.06 -12.45
C LEU A 5 -16.29 -12.20 -13.72
N ASN A 6 -16.70 -10.94 -13.63
CA ASN A 6 -16.49 -9.96 -14.69
C ASN A 6 -14.99 -9.64 -14.90
N GLU A 7 -14.19 -9.74 -13.84
CA GLU A 7 -12.78 -9.36 -13.84
C GLU A 7 -11.88 -10.38 -14.54
N ILE A 8 -12.07 -11.68 -14.30
CA ILE A 8 -11.27 -12.73 -14.97
C ILE A 8 -11.63 -12.83 -16.45
N TYR A 9 -12.88 -12.56 -16.79
CA TYR A 9 -13.41 -12.68 -18.13
C TYR A 9 -12.68 -11.78 -19.16
N GLN A 10 -12.27 -10.56 -18.78
CA GLN A 10 -11.51 -9.67 -19.68
C GLN A 10 -9.98 -9.88 -19.64
N ARG A 11 -9.47 -10.75 -18.75
CA ARG A 11 -8.04 -11.07 -18.63
C ARG A 11 -7.54 -12.02 -19.72
N ILE A 12 -8.43 -12.83 -20.29
CA ILE A 12 -8.09 -13.83 -21.33
C ILE A 12 -7.64 -13.15 -22.64
N PHE A 13 -8.06 -11.91 -22.91
CA PHE A 13 -7.77 -11.21 -24.17
C PHE A 13 -6.57 -10.24 -24.11
N SER A 14 -6.05 -9.89 -22.92
CA SER A 14 -4.94 -8.92 -22.80
C SER A 14 -3.54 -9.53 -22.90
N LYS A 15 -3.41 -10.82 -23.26
CA LYS A 15 -2.12 -11.54 -23.37
C LYS A 15 -1.56 -11.59 -24.80
N ALA A 16 -2.23 -10.97 -25.77
CA ALA A 16 -1.71 -10.75 -27.11
C ALA A 16 -1.36 -9.27 -27.28
N ASP A 17 -0.30 -8.96 -28.01
CA ASP A 17 0.18 -7.60 -28.36
C ASP A 17 -0.82 -6.76 -29.18
N ASP A 18 -2.11 -7.10 -29.16
CA ASP A 18 -3.16 -6.40 -29.89
C ASP A 18 -3.64 -5.18 -29.10
N ILE A 19 -3.24 -4.02 -29.60
CA ILE A 19 -3.65 -2.68 -29.17
C ILE A 19 -5.09 -2.38 -29.67
N ASP A 20 -5.77 -3.34 -30.29
CA ASP A 20 -7.09 -3.18 -30.90
C ASP A 20 -8.06 -4.23 -30.35
N LEU A 21 -8.51 -4.01 -29.12
CA LEU A 21 -9.65 -4.75 -28.56
C LEU A 21 -10.93 -4.09 -29.09
N ASP A 22 -11.28 -4.45 -30.32
CA ASP A 22 -12.54 -4.03 -30.94
C ASP A 22 -13.72 -4.50 -30.08
N SER A 23 -14.79 -3.71 -30.08
CA SER A 23 -16.01 -3.97 -29.31
C SER A 23 -16.68 -5.33 -29.65
N ASP A 24 -16.33 -5.90 -30.80
CA ASP A 24 -16.80 -7.18 -31.32
C ASP A 24 -15.99 -8.42 -30.86
N THR A 25 -14.81 -8.24 -30.26
CA THR A 25 -14.00 -9.36 -29.71
C THR A 25 -14.28 -9.66 -28.22
N ARG A 26 -15.13 -8.86 -27.57
CA ARG A 26 -15.65 -9.13 -26.21
C ARG A 26 -16.66 -10.30 -26.29
N LEU A 27 -16.31 -11.48 -25.75
CA LEU A 27 -17.18 -12.66 -25.54
C LEU A 27 -18.51 -12.35 -24.79
N GLN A 28 -19.51 -11.70 -25.35
CA GLN A 28 -20.60 -11.02 -24.60
C GLN A 28 -21.33 -11.79 -23.45
N ASP A 29 -21.15 -13.10 -23.29
CA ASP A 29 -21.69 -13.91 -22.19
C ASP A 29 -20.65 -14.52 -21.24
N LEU A 30 -20.75 -14.13 -19.96
CA LEU A 30 -19.94 -14.60 -18.83
C LEU A 30 -20.13 -16.10 -18.51
N GLU A 31 -21.32 -16.65 -18.79
CA GLU A 31 -21.59 -18.08 -18.65
C GLU A 31 -20.75 -18.92 -19.64
N HIS A 32 -20.36 -18.35 -20.78
CA HIS A 32 -19.53 -19.05 -21.75
C HIS A 32 -18.09 -19.26 -21.25
N ILE A 33 -17.52 -18.34 -20.45
CA ILE A 33 -16.15 -18.53 -19.91
C ILE A 33 -16.10 -19.58 -18.82
N VAL A 34 -17.11 -19.64 -17.95
CA VAL A 34 -17.24 -20.73 -16.97
C VAL A 34 -17.43 -22.07 -17.68
N THR A 35 -18.22 -22.08 -18.76
CA THR A 35 -18.45 -23.27 -19.59
C THR A 35 -17.18 -23.70 -20.34
N LEU A 36 -16.41 -22.75 -20.89
CA LEU A 36 -15.12 -22.99 -21.54
C LEU A 36 -14.04 -23.44 -20.55
N GLY A 37 -14.12 -22.99 -19.29
CA GLY A 37 -13.24 -23.40 -18.22
C GLY A 37 -13.39 -24.87 -17.81
N GLN A 38 -14.45 -25.57 -18.22
CA GLN A 38 -14.67 -27.02 -18.01
C GLN A 38 -14.30 -27.52 -16.59
N GLY A 39 -14.68 -26.78 -15.54
CA GLY A 39 -14.41 -27.14 -14.14
C GLY A 39 -13.08 -26.64 -13.56
N LEU A 40 -12.26 -25.93 -14.34
CA LEU A 40 -11.09 -25.20 -13.85
C LEU A 40 -11.46 -23.95 -13.05
N LEU A 41 -12.63 -23.38 -13.31
CA LEU A 41 -13.18 -22.20 -12.66
C LEU A 41 -14.51 -22.56 -12.00
N ASP A 42 -14.70 -22.11 -10.76
CA ASP A 42 -15.97 -22.17 -10.06
C ASP A 42 -16.52 -20.76 -9.90
N TYR A 43 -17.78 -20.58 -10.28
CA TYR A 43 -18.47 -19.29 -10.21
C TYR A 43 -19.54 -19.30 -9.12
N ASN A 44 -19.38 -18.41 -8.17
CA ASN A 44 -20.42 -18.15 -7.19
C ASN A 44 -21.37 -17.05 -7.70
N ARG A 45 -22.58 -17.46 -8.12
CA ARG A 45 -23.64 -16.55 -8.62
C ARG A 45 -24.17 -15.57 -7.56
N GLU A 46 -24.04 -15.89 -6.28
CA GLU A 46 -24.51 -15.03 -5.19
C GLU A 46 -23.52 -13.92 -4.85
N THR A 47 -22.22 -14.22 -4.93
CA THR A 47 -21.16 -13.25 -4.64
C THR A 47 -20.58 -12.60 -5.88
N GLY A 48 -20.89 -13.11 -7.07
CA GLY A 48 -20.30 -12.64 -8.31
C GLY A 48 -18.84 -13.06 -8.49
N LEU A 49 -18.28 -13.95 -7.67
CA LEU A 49 -16.84 -14.25 -7.65
C LEU A 49 -16.47 -15.52 -8.43
N ILE A 50 -15.37 -15.49 -9.19
CA ILE A 50 -14.68 -16.69 -9.69
C ILE A 50 -13.59 -17.12 -8.71
N THR A 51 -13.52 -18.43 -8.51
CA THR A 51 -12.37 -19.11 -7.92
C THR A 51 -11.88 -20.22 -8.83
N LEU A 52 -10.69 -20.75 -8.55
CA LEU A 52 -10.27 -21.99 -9.19
C LEU A 52 -11.14 -23.13 -8.67
N GLY A 53 -11.70 -23.94 -9.59
CA GLY A 53 -12.66 -24.99 -9.25
C GLY A 53 -12.08 -26.10 -8.37
N HIS A 54 -10.75 -26.20 -8.29
CA HIS A 54 -10.10 -27.04 -7.31
C HIS A 54 -8.72 -26.48 -6.91
N SER A 55 -8.32 -26.66 -5.65
CA SER A 55 -7.01 -26.21 -5.15
C SER A 55 -5.83 -26.83 -5.91
N SER A 56 -6.00 -28.05 -6.43
CA SER A 56 -5.00 -28.72 -7.26
C SER A 56 -4.73 -28.00 -8.59
N VAL A 57 -5.68 -27.23 -9.12
CA VAL A 57 -5.48 -26.44 -10.34
C VAL A 57 -4.41 -25.38 -10.09
N LYS A 58 -4.50 -24.66 -8.96
CA LYS A 58 -3.47 -23.71 -8.55
C LYS A 58 -2.13 -24.42 -8.44
N THR A 59 -2.09 -25.52 -7.69
CA THR A 59 -0.86 -26.30 -7.47
C THR A 59 -0.24 -26.74 -8.78
N PHE A 60 -1.04 -27.18 -9.76
CA PHE A 60 -0.57 -27.60 -11.08
C PHE A 60 0.01 -26.43 -11.88
N LEU A 61 -0.75 -25.33 -12.03
CA LEU A 61 -0.33 -24.14 -12.80
C LEU A 61 0.93 -23.46 -12.26
N THR A 62 1.21 -23.61 -10.96
CA THR A 62 2.41 -23.06 -10.30
C THR A 62 3.53 -24.08 -10.10
N SER A 63 3.34 -25.35 -10.50
CA SER A 63 4.35 -26.41 -10.28
C SER A 63 5.41 -26.44 -11.37
N SER A 64 6.63 -26.86 -11.05
CA SER A 64 7.65 -27.15 -12.06
C SER A 64 7.33 -28.36 -12.95
N TYR A 65 6.26 -29.10 -12.66
CA TYR A 65 5.83 -30.21 -13.50
C TYR A 65 5.25 -29.73 -14.84
N ILE A 66 4.54 -28.60 -14.87
CA ILE A 66 3.89 -28.10 -16.09
C ILE A 66 4.91 -27.69 -17.17
N GLU A 67 6.15 -27.34 -16.77
CA GLU A 67 7.30 -27.08 -17.66
C GLU A 67 7.57 -28.25 -18.61
N GLN A 68 7.33 -29.48 -18.15
CA GLN A 68 7.59 -30.72 -18.89
C GLN A 68 6.31 -31.36 -19.44
N SER A 69 5.17 -30.70 -19.27
CA SER A 69 3.87 -31.17 -19.75
C SER A 69 3.62 -30.71 -21.19
N ASP A 70 2.48 -31.10 -21.74
CA ASP A 70 2.02 -30.63 -23.07
C ASP A 70 1.47 -29.19 -23.05
N VAL A 71 1.39 -28.57 -21.87
CA VAL A 71 0.77 -27.25 -21.68
C VAL A 71 1.63 -26.23 -20.89
N PRO A 72 2.94 -26.10 -21.16
CA PRO A 72 3.83 -25.20 -20.42
C PRO A 72 3.42 -23.72 -20.55
N GLN A 73 2.70 -23.34 -21.62
CA GLN A 73 2.22 -21.98 -21.86
C GLN A 73 1.22 -21.45 -20.81
N PHE A 74 0.58 -22.36 -20.05
CA PHE A 74 -0.33 -21.98 -18.96
C PHE A 74 0.40 -21.90 -17.61
N MET A 75 1.70 -22.20 -17.56
CA MET A 75 2.50 -21.93 -16.39
C MET A 75 2.37 -20.46 -16.03
N ILE A 76 2.12 -20.19 -14.76
CA ILE A 76 2.18 -18.84 -14.23
C ILE A 76 2.92 -18.88 -12.90
N SER A 77 4.07 -18.21 -12.86
CA SER A 77 4.74 -18.00 -11.59
C SER A 77 3.99 -16.94 -10.78
N GLU A 78 4.00 -17.08 -9.46
CA GLU A 78 3.37 -16.09 -8.58
C GLU A 78 3.98 -14.69 -8.83
N SER A 79 5.31 -14.60 -8.97
CA SER A 79 6.02 -13.35 -9.25
C SER A 79 5.57 -12.71 -10.58
N GLU A 80 5.41 -13.51 -11.64
CA GLU A 80 4.92 -13.01 -12.94
C GLU A 80 3.46 -12.54 -12.89
N ALA A 81 2.60 -13.24 -12.12
CA ALA A 81 1.23 -12.80 -11.89
C ALA A 81 1.17 -11.44 -11.19
N HIS A 82 2.00 -11.23 -10.16
CA HIS A 82 2.12 -9.95 -9.45
C HIS A 82 2.62 -8.84 -10.37
N ASN A 83 3.68 -9.10 -11.14
CA ASN A 83 4.23 -8.14 -12.11
C ASN A 83 3.20 -7.75 -13.18
N THR A 84 2.42 -8.73 -13.66
CA THR A 84 1.37 -8.47 -14.66
C THR A 84 0.34 -7.47 -14.14
N ILE A 85 -0.19 -7.68 -12.94
CA ILE A 85 -1.21 -6.80 -12.32
C ILE A 85 -0.67 -5.38 -12.10
N MET A 86 0.60 -5.27 -11.68
CA MET A 86 1.25 -3.96 -11.50
C MET A 86 1.41 -3.23 -12.84
N CYS A 87 1.87 -3.93 -13.87
CA CYS A 87 2.14 -3.35 -15.18
C CYS A 87 0.87 -3.02 -15.97
N THR A 88 -0.22 -3.79 -15.81
CA THR A 88 -1.51 -3.46 -16.41
C THR A 88 -2.03 -2.14 -15.88
N PHE A 89 -2.03 -1.92 -14.56
CA PHE A 89 -2.49 -0.66 -13.98
C PHE A 89 -1.76 0.57 -14.53
N ALA A 90 -0.42 0.51 -14.60
CA ALA A 90 0.39 1.61 -15.12
C ALA A 90 0.09 1.99 -16.60
N ARG A 91 -0.58 1.10 -17.35
CA ARG A 91 -0.90 1.25 -18.78
C ARG A 91 -2.36 1.63 -19.05
N ILE A 92 -3.25 1.66 -18.06
CA ILE A 92 -4.72 1.76 -18.24
C ILE A 92 -5.26 3.17 -18.55
N HIS A 93 -4.40 4.18 -18.77
CA HIS A 93 -4.84 5.54 -19.14
C HIS A 93 -5.80 5.64 -20.34
N ALA A 94 -5.92 4.59 -21.14
CA ALA A 94 -6.76 4.55 -22.33
C ALA A 94 -8.17 3.94 -22.13
N LEU A 95 -8.51 3.30 -21.00
CA LEU A 95 -9.73 2.47 -20.93
C LEU A 95 -10.59 2.77 -19.69
N LEU A 96 -11.51 3.73 -19.82
CA LEU A 96 -12.58 4.00 -18.83
C LEU A 96 -13.56 2.82 -18.68
N GLU A 97 -13.52 1.86 -19.60
CA GLU A 97 -14.32 0.62 -19.58
C GLU A 97 -13.48 -0.61 -19.23
N TYR A 98 -12.45 -0.46 -18.40
CA TYR A 98 -11.66 -1.58 -17.93
C TYR A 98 -12.29 -2.17 -16.64
N PRO A 99 -12.82 -3.40 -16.66
CA PRO A 99 -13.59 -3.94 -15.53
C PRO A 99 -12.79 -4.13 -14.25
N LEU A 100 -11.48 -4.39 -14.40
CA LEU A 100 -10.55 -4.57 -13.31
C LEU A 100 -10.02 -3.23 -12.77
N LEU A 101 -10.47 -2.09 -13.31
CA LEU A 101 -9.94 -0.78 -12.92
C LEU A 101 -10.16 -0.53 -11.44
N GLU A 102 -11.32 -0.89 -10.90
CA GLU A 102 -11.63 -0.73 -9.48
C GLU A 102 -10.73 -1.61 -8.61
N TYR A 103 -10.60 -2.90 -8.94
CA TYR A 103 -9.71 -3.82 -8.25
C TYR A 103 -8.26 -3.34 -8.33
N GLU A 104 -7.74 -3.10 -9.52
CA GLU A 104 -6.34 -2.74 -9.72
C GLU A 104 -6.03 -1.42 -9.02
N THR A 105 -6.89 -0.40 -9.11
CA THR A 105 -6.72 0.89 -8.42
C THR A 105 -6.39 0.70 -6.93
N HIS A 106 -7.03 -0.26 -6.27
CA HIS A 106 -6.87 -0.51 -4.84
C HIS A 106 -5.86 -1.61 -4.49
N ASN A 107 -5.54 -2.51 -5.43
CA ASN A 107 -4.76 -3.71 -5.13
C ASN A 107 -3.39 -3.75 -5.80
N TRP A 108 -3.16 -3.04 -6.92
CA TRP A 108 -1.84 -3.01 -7.57
C TRP A 108 -0.69 -2.67 -6.59
N PRO A 109 -0.84 -1.72 -5.63
CA PRO A 109 0.25 -1.41 -4.69
C PRO A 109 0.55 -2.55 -3.70
N LEU A 110 -0.39 -3.46 -3.50
CA LEU A 110 -0.24 -4.64 -2.63
C LEU A 110 0.48 -5.78 -3.34
N HIS A 111 0.58 -5.73 -4.67
CA HIS A 111 1.29 -6.73 -5.47
C HIS A 111 2.79 -6.45 -5.59
N ILE A 112 3.29 -5.34 -5.04
CA ILE A 112 4.72 -5.00 -5.03
C ILE A 112 5.47 -5.97 -4.10
N ARG A 113 6.49 -6.65 -4.63
CA ARG A 113 7.34 -7.61 -3.90
C ARG A 113 8.73 -7.06 -3.60
N ASN A 114 9.18 -6.04 -4.35
CA ASN A 114 10.51 -5.42 -4.24
C ASN A 114 11.64 -6.46 -4.40
N GLU A 115 11.48 -7.35 -5.38
CA GLU A 115 12.40 -8.47 -5.66
C GLU A 115 13.50 -8.09 -6.65
N ASN A 116 13.25 -7.09 -7.51
CA ASN A 116 14.19 -6.69 -8.55
C ASN A 116 14.11 -5.17 -8.84
N ALA A 117 15.17 -4.62 -9.45
CA ALA A 117 15.27 -3.18 -9.74
C ALA A 117 14.29 -2.72 -10.84
N LEU A 118 13.98 -3.60 -11.80
CA LEU A 118 13.04 -3.30 -12.89
C LEU A 118 11.61 -3.04 -12.39
N GLU A 119 11.21 -3.73 -11.33
CA GLU A 119 9.94 -3.51 -10.63
C GLU A 119 9.85 -2.06 -10.12
N TRP A 120 10.92 -1.56 -9.49
CA TRP A 120 10.98 -0.18 -9.03
C TRP A 120 10.96 0.82 -10.18
N ASP A 121 11.66 0.55 -11.29
CA ASP A 121 11.66 1.45 -12.44
C ASP A 121 10.24 1.65 -13.01
N HIS A 122 9.42 0.59 -13.06
CA HIS A 122 8.02 0.71 -13.47
C HIS A 122 7.18 1.51 -12.46
N ILE A 123 7.33 1.23 -11.16
CA ILE A 123 6.62 1.95 -10.09
C ILE A 123 6.99 3.44 -10.13
N ASN A 124 8.28 3.74 -10.17
CA ASN A 124 8.80 5.10 -10.21
C ASN A 124 8.40 5.80 -11.50
N GLY A 125 8.43 5.11 -12.64
CA GLY A 125 7.91 5.62 -13.91
C GLY A 125 6.45 6.06 -13.79
N PHE A 126 5.59 5.21 -13.23
CA PHE A 126 4.19 5.53 -12.95
C PHE A 126 4.05 6.72 -11.97
N LEU A 127 4.72 6.68 -10.82
CA LEU A 127 4.63 7.74 -9.80
C LEU A 127 5.19 9.09 -10.29
N SER A 128 6.20 9.08 -11.16
CA SER A 128 6.81 10.30 -11.72
C SER A 128 5.86 11.07 -12.63
N THR A 129 4.82 10.42 -13.16
CA THR A 129 3.79 11.09 -13.96
C THR A 129 3.03 12.18 -13.18
N GLN A 130 3.15 12.21 -11.85
CA GLN A 130 2.66 13.32 -11.02
C GLN A 130 3.17 14.69 -11.48
N TYR A 131 4.33 14.75 -12.12
CA TYR A 131 4.95 15.96 -12.66
C TYR A 131 4.53 16.28 -14.11
N HIS A 132 3.76 15.41 -14.76
CA HIS A 132 3.21 15.67 -16.08
C HIS A 132 2.01 16.62 -16.00
N ASN A 133 1.61 17.17 -17.15
CA ASN A 133 0.37 17.95 -17.25
C ASN A 133 -0.82 17.13 -16.72
N CYS A 134 -1.66 17.76 -15.88
CA CYS A 134 -2.79 17.10 -15.21
C CYS A 134 -2.40 15.90 -14.31
N CYS A 135 -1.17 15.84 -13.82
CA CYS A 135 -0.63 14.75 -12.99
C CYS A 135 -0.60 13.36 -13.65
N GLY A 136 -0.84 13.31 -14.97
CA GLY A 136 -0.79 12.09 -15.78
C GLY A 136 -1.47 10.89 -15.13
N SER A 137 -0.74 9.78 -15.16
CA SER A 137 -1.22 8.48 -14.70
C SER A 137 -1.55 8.40 -13.23
N TYR A 138 -0.66 9.00 -12.45
CA TYR A 138 -0.76 9.07 -11.02
C TYR A 138 -1.96 9.95 -10.61
N GLY A 139 -2.19 11.08 -11.27
CA GLY A 139 -3.37 11.92 -11.04
C GLY A 139 -4.68 11.19 -11.28
N PHE A 140 -4.74 10.43 -12.38
CA PHE A 140 -5.87 9.55 -12.70
C PHE A 140 -6.10 8.51 -11.60
N TRP A 141 -5.05 7.83 -11.13
CA TRP A 141 -5.15 6.90 -10.01
C TRP A 141 -5.68 7.56 -8.73
N ILE A 142 -5.21 8.76 -8.38
CA ILE A 142 -5.71 9.50 -7.22
C ILE A 142 -7.20 9.84 -7.38
N SER A 143 -7.66 10.23 -8.58
CA SER A 143 -9.08 10.51 -8.83
C SER A 143 -9.98 9.30 -8.65
N PHE A 144 -9.50 8.09 -8.96
CA PHE A 144 -10.23 6.85 -8.75
C PHE A 144 -10.19 6.38 -7.28
N LEU A 145 -9.03 6.50 -6.62
CA LEU A 145 -8.88 6.15 -5.20
C LEU A 145 -9.74 7.03 -4.28
N ALA A 146 -9.86 8.32 -4.61
CA ALA A 146 -10.61 9.27 -3.81
C ALA A 146 -11.47 10.16 -4.72
N PRO A 147 -12.64 9.63 -5.16
CA PRO A 147 -13.57 10.39 -5.97
C PRO A 147 -13.97 11.71 -5.30
N GLY A 148 -14.17 12.75 -6.10
CA GLY A 148 -14.56 14.08 -5.62
C GLY A 148 -13.41 14.88 -5.00
N LEU A 149 -12.14 14.54 -5.27
CA LEU A 149 -11.02 15.42 -4.99
C LEU A 149 -10.98 16.61 -5.95
N GLU A 150 -10.80 17.81 -5.40
CA GLU A 150 -10.52 19.00 -6.20
C GLU A 150 -9.20 18.84 -6.98
N PRO A 151 -9.12 19.29 -8.25
CA PRO A 151 -7.91 19.17 -9.06
C PRO A 151 -6.66 19.71 -8.37
N GLU A 152 -6.76 20.84 -7.66
CA GLU A 152 -5.66 21.45 -6.90
C GLU A 152 -5.08 20.52 -5.83
N VAL A 153 -5.92 19.69 -5.20
CA VAL A 153 -5.47 18.70 -4.21
C VAL A 153 -4.75 17.54 -4.90
N ILE A 154 -5.18 17.16 -6.11
CA ILE A 154 -4.51 16.16 -6.93
C ILE A 154 -3.13 16.69 -7.39
N PHE A 155 -3.04 17.94 -7.84
CA PHE A 155 -1.77 18.60 -8.17
C PHE A 155 -0.79 18.65 -7.00
N ARG A 156 -1.31 18.81 -5.79
CA ARG A 156 -0.53 18.84 -4.55
C ARG A 156 -0.44 17.49 -3.86
N SER A 157 -0.84 16.40 -4.51
CA SER A 157 -0.75 15.06 -3.94
C SER A 157 0.71 14.60 -3.84
N ALA A 158 0.97 13.63 -2.97
CA ALA A 158 2.29 13.01 -2.86
C ALA A 158 2.11 11.48 -2.73
N PRO A 159 2.91 10.67 -3.45
CA PRO A 159 2.78 9.22 -3.42
C PRO A 159 2.81 8.64 -2.00
N LEU A 160 3.74 9.10 -1.16
CA LEU A 160 3.87 8.63 0.22
C LEU A 160 2.60 8.88 1.04
N TYR A 161 1.95 10.04 0.87
CA TYR A 161 0.73 10.37 1.59
C TYR A 161 -0.42 9.42 1.24
N TYR A 162 -0.66 9.17 -0.05
CA TYR A 162 -1.77 8.31 -0.48
C TYR A 162 -1.47 6.83 -0.19
N ALA A 163 -0.21 6.40 -0.37
CA ALA A 163 0.22 5.08 0.05
C ALA A 163 0.02 4.86 1.56
N ALA A 164 0.31 5.89 2.36
CA ALA A 164 0.09 5.87 3.81
C ALA A 164 -1.40 5.87 4.19
N SER A 165 -2.22 6.73 3.57
CA SER A 165 -3.66 6.85 3.84
C SER A 165 -4.42 5.55 3.56
N PHE A 166 -4.07 4.87 2.47
CA PHE A 166 -4.76 3.65 2.03
C PHE A 166 -4.10 2.36 2.54
N GLY A 167 -2.98 2.45 3.27
CA GLY A 167 -2.35 1.28 3.88
C GLY A 167 -1.57 0.42 2.90
N PHE A 168 -1.07 1.01 1.81
CA PHE A 168 -0.24 0.31 0.81
C PHE A 168 1.18 0.09 1.35
N ALA A 169 1.31 -0.76 2.36
CA ALA A 169 2.56 -1.04 3.06
C ALA A 169 3.72 -1.46 2.13
N PRO A 170 3.51 -2.31 1.10
CA PRO A 170 4.59 -2.62 0.15
C PRO A 170 5.06 -1.41 -0.64
N LEU A 171 4.15 -0.54 -1.09
CA LEU A 171 4.49 0.71 -1.78
C LEU A 171 5.22 1.68 -0.85
N VAL A 172 4.78 1.83 0.41
CA VAL A 172 5.47 2.67 1.40
C VAL A 172 6.89 2.16 1.65
N LYS A 173 7.06 0.85 1.81
CA LYS A 173 8.37 0.23 1.98
C LYS A 173 9.28 0.51 0.77
N ALA A 174 8.76 0.34 -0.45
CA ALA A 174 9.50 0.63 -1.68
C ALA A 174 9.92 2.11 -1.76
N LEU A 175 8.98 3.04 -1.48
CA LEU A 175 9.25 4.48 -1.45
C LEU A 175 10.36 4.85 -0.46
N ILE A 176 10.35 4.26 0.74
CA ILE A 176 11.37 4.51 1.78
C ILE A 176 12.73 3.97 1.35
N LEU A 177 12.79 2.73 0.86
CA LEU A 177 14.05 2.08 0.50
C LEU A 177 14.73 2.73 -0.71
N GLN A 178 13.95 3.21 -1.66
CA GLN A 178 14.46 3.70 -2.94
C GLN A 178 14.65 5.22 -2.99
N ASN A 179 14.17 5.96 -1.98
CA ASN A 179 14.31 7.42 -1.90
C ASN A 179 15.03 7.86 -0.61
N GLN A 180 16.35 8.03 -0.71
CA GLN A 180 17.20 8.44 0.43
C GLN A 180 16.89 9.85 0.96
N ASN A 181 16.23 10.71 0.16
CA ASN A 181 15.92 12.10 0.53
C ASN A 181 14.41 12.31 0.75
N ILE A 182 13.69 11.24 1.09
CA ILE A 182 12.25 11.31 1.32
C ILE A 182 11.95 12.27 2.49
N ASN A 183 11.06 13.23 2.25
CA ASN A 183 10.61 14.15 3.30
C ASN A 183 9.29 13.62 3.89
N PHE A 184 9.38 12.94 5.01
CA PHE A 184 8.24 12.37 5.74
C PHE A 184 7.25 13.43 6.25
N GLU A 185 7.75 14.62 6.56
CA GLU A 185 6.97 15.67 7.23
C GLU A 185 6.35 16.67 6.27
N LYS A 186 6.53 16.49 4.97
CA LYS A 186 5.96 17.40 3.98
C LYS A 186 4.42 17.31 3.98
N PRO A 187 3.69 18.33 4.46
CA PRO A 187 2.24 18.27 4.50
C PRO A 187 1.68 18.26 3.09
N ARG A 188 0.92 17.20 2.77
CA ARG A 188 0.44 16.88 1.42
C ARG A 188 -0.95 16.22 1.50
N GLY A 189 -1.59 16.05 0.34
CA GLY A 189 -2.88 15.39 0.23
C GLY A 189 -4.07 16.21 0.75
N ARG A 190 -5.23 15.56 0.88
CA ARG A 190 -6.54 16.21 1.10
C ARG A 190 -6.59 17.06 2.37
N CYS A 191 -5.99 16.60 3.45
CA CYS A 191 -6.02 17.30 4.75
C CYS A 191 -4.70 17.99 5.08
N GLY A 192 -3.70 17.94 4.21
CA GLY A 192 -2.38 18.49 4.50
C GLY A 192 -1.68 17.82 5.69
N SER A 193 -2.05 16.59 6.06
CA SER A 193 -1.40 15.81 7.12
C SER A 193 -0.02 15.28 6.69
N THR A 194 0.80 14.88 7.67
CA THR A 194 2.01 14.09 7.38
C THR A 194 1.63 12.65 6.98
N ALA A 195 2.57 11.91 6.37
CA ALA A 195 2.31 10.52 5.99
C ALA A 195 2.02 9.63 7.21
N LEU A 196 2.78 9.82 8.31
CA LEU A 196 2.60 9.04 9.53
C LEU A 196 1.27 9.39 10.23
N GLU A 197 0.91 10.68 10.26
CA GLU A 197 -0.35 11.17 10.82
C GLU A 197 -1.55 10.53 10.11
N VAL A 198 -1.60 10.63 8.77
CA VAL A 198 -2.75 10.10 7.99
C VAL A 198 -2.86 8.57 8.09
N ALA A 199 -1.73 7.84 8.13
CA ALA A 199 -1.75 6.39 8.34
C ALA A 199 -2.36 6.02 9.71
N CYS A 200 -1.99 6.74 10.78
CA CYS A 200 -2.54 6.50 12.11
C CYS A 200 -4.03 6.86 12.17
N PHE A 201 -4.42 8.01 11.62
CA PHE A 201 -5.83 8.44 11.54
C PHE A 201 -6.70 7.43 10.80
N ARG A 202 -6.23 6.92 9.66
CA ARG A 202 -6.94 5.94 8.82
C ARG A 202 -6.82 4.49 9.31
N ARG A 203 -6.22 4.27 10.48
CA ARG A 203 -6.04 2.95 11.12
C ARG A 203 -5.16 1.97 10.34
N GLN A 204 -4.18 2.48 9.59
CA GLN A 204 -3.22 1.70 8.80
C GLN A 204 -2.00 1.25 9.64
N LYS A 205 -2.22 0.30 10.56
CA LYS A 205 -1.23 -0.09 11.59
C LYS A 205 0.15 -0.50 11.05
N GLU A 206 0.20 -1.32 10.00
CA GLU A 206 1.46 -1.77 9.40
C GLU A 206 2.22 -0.60 8.79
N THR A 207 1.53 0.23 8.02
CA THR A 207 2.13 1.39 7.38
C THR A 207 2.63 2.42 8.38
N SER A 208 1.89 2.65 9.47
CA SER A 208 2.34 3.50 10.58
C SER A 208 3.61 2.98 11.25
N ARG A 209 3.74 1.65 11.39
CA ARG A 209 4.96 1.02 11.93
C ARG A 209 6.15 1.28 11.00
N LEU A 210 6.00 0.99 9.70
CA LEU A 210 7.05 1.19 8.69
C LEU A 210 7.54 2.64 8.66
N LEU A 211 6.63 3.60 8.71
CA LEU A 211 6.98 5.04 8.73
C LEU A 211 7.69 5.43 10.02
N ALA A 212 7.26 4.91 11.18
CA ALA A 212 7.91 5.17 12.46
C ALA A 212 9.34 4.57 12.50
N GLU A 213 9.50 3.34 12.01
CA GLU A 213 10.81 2.67 11.88
C GLU A 213 11.74 3.42 10.90
N ALA A 214 11.17 4.08 9.89
CA ALA A 214 11.90 4.93 8.95
C ALA A 214 12.15 6.36 9.48
N CYS A 215 11.98 6.58 10.78
CA CYS A 215 12.25 7.85 11.45
C CYS A 215 11.34 9.02 11.06
N ALA A 216 10.09 8.77 10.62
CA ALA A 216 9.08 9.82 10.53
C ALA A 216 8.75 10.38 11.93
N ASN A 217 8.63 11.71 12.04
CA ASN A 217 8.41 12.40 13.31
C ASN A 217 6.99 12.18 13.82
N ALA A 218 6.87 11.51 14.97
CA ALA A 218 5.59 11.17 15.56
C ALA A 218 4.82 12.37 16.17
N PHE A 219 5.51 13.49 16.40
CA PHE A 219 4.96 14.74 16.96
C PHE A 219 4.73 15.83 15.90
N ALA A 220 5.09 15.57 14.64
CA ALA A 220 4.80 16.51 13.58
C ALA A 220 3.29 16.58 13.34
N ILE A 221 2.78 17.80 13.28
CA ILE A 221 1.38 18.09 13.01
C ILE A 221 1.31 18.70 11.62
N GLY A 222 0.52 18.09 10.73
CA GLY A 222 0.22 18.69 9.44
C GLY A 222 -0.76 19.86 9.54
N LEU A 223 -1.39 20.21 8.41
CA LEU A 223 -2.45 21.22 8.35
C LEU A 223 -3.84 20.67 8.68
N GLY A 224 -3.92 19.40 9.12
CA GLY A 224 -5.16 18.67 9.36
C GLY A 224 -5.79 18.98 10.71
N ASP A 225 -6.36 17.96 11.35
CA ASP A 225 -7.19 18.07 12.57
C ASP A 225 -6.44 18.50 13.84
N GLY A 226 -5.17 18.92 13.72
CA GLY A 226 -4.36 19.43 14.83
C GLY A 226 -3.82 18.36 15.78
N PHE A 227 -4.01 17.08 15.48
CA PHE A 227 -3.47 15.96 16.26
C PHE A 227 -2.27 15.32 15.54
N ASP A 228 -1.27 14.95 16.31
CA ASP A 228 -0.07 14.27 15.83
C ASP A 228 -0.30 12.75 15.65
N ALA A 229 0.69 12.08 15.07
CA ALA A 229 0.64 10.64 14.82
C ALA A 229 0.60 9.81 16.12
N ILE A 230 1.36 10.20 17.15
CA ILE A 230 1.42 9.45 18.40
C ILE A 230 0.09 9.48 19.14
N TRP A 231 -0.65 10.59 19.06
CA TRP A 231 -2.01 10.69 19.59
C TRP A 231 -2.95 9.67 18.94
N TRP A 232 -3.00 9.63 17.61
CA TRP A 232 -3.83 8.68 16.87
C TRP A 232 -3.44 7.23 17.15
N ALA A 233 -2.14 6.91 17.18
CA ALA A 233 -1.64 5.57 17.50
C ALA A 233 -2.04 5.13 18.92
N SER A 234 -1.99 6.06 19.87
CA SER A 234 -2.40 5.82 21.27
C SER A 234 -3.91 5.61 21.39
N LYS A 235 -4.71 6.44 20.73
CA LYS A 235 -6.18 6.28 20.64
C LYS A 235 -6.58 4.94 20.04
N ASN A 236 -5.80 4.44 19.07
CA ASN A 236 -6.02 3.14 18.43
C ASN A 236 -5.51 1.95 19.26
N GLY A 237 -4.86 2.17 20.41
CA GLY A 237 -4.30 1.11 21.26
C GLY A 237 -3.09 0.40 20.65
N TRP A 238 -2.27 1.10 19.87
CA TRP A 238 -1.11 0.52 19.19
C TRP A 238 0.18 0.67 20.00
N ASP A 239 0.21 0.14 21.22
CA ASP A 239 1.32 0.30 22.16
C ASP A 239 2.69 -0.06 21.57
N GLY A 240 2.75 -1.08 20.71
CA GLY A 240 3.99 -1.46 20.02
C GLY A 240 4.50 -0.39 19.06
N VAL A 241 3.61 0.27 18.33
CA VAL A 241 3.97 1.37 17.40
C VAL A 241 4.33 2.62 18.18
N VAL A 242 3.59 2.95 19.25
CA VAL A 242 3.91 4.07 20.15
C VAL A 242 5.30 3.90 20.77
N ARG A 243 5.67 2.68 21.19
CA ARG A 243 7.02 2.40 21.69
C ARG A 243 8.11 2.69 20.66
N ILE A 244 7.90 2.29 19.40
CA ILE A 244 8.84 2.57 18.30
C ILE A 244 8.98 4.08 18.10
N MET A 245 7.86 4.80 17.97
CA MET A 245 7.83 6.26 17.80
C MET A 245 8.63 6.98 18.89
N VAL A 246 8.38 6.63 20.16
CA VAL A 246 9.06 7.25 21.31
C VAL A 246 10.55 6.93 21.31
N GLN A 247 10.91 5.67 21.05
CA GLN A 247 12.30 5.23 21.05
C GLN A 247 13.12 5.97 19.98
N VAL A 248 12.58 6.08 18.76
CA VAL A 248 13.20 6.81 17.64
C VAL A 248 13.40 8.28 17.97
N GLU A 249 12.43 8.95 18.59
CA GLU A 249 12.56 10.37 18.93
C GLU A 249 13.57 10.61 20.07
N ILE A 250 13.63 9.71 21.06
CA ILE A 250 14.67 9.77 22.09
C ILE A 250 16.07 9.59 21.47
N GLU A 251 16.24 8.66 20.53
CA GLU A 251 17.50 8.46 19.82
C GLU A 251 17.93 9.69 19.01
N LYS A 252 16.97 10.47 18.50
CA LYS A 252 17.22 11.78 17.86
C LYS A 252 17.53 12.91 18.86
N GLY A 253 17.53 12.64 20.16
CA GLY A 253 17.83 13.62 21.20
C GLY A 253 16.61 14.41 21.71
N PHE A 254 15.39 13.91 21.47
CA PHE A 254 14.18 14.54 22.00
C PHE A 254 14.13 14.42 23.54
N SER A 255 13.99 15.56 24.24
CA SER A 255 13.91 15.59 25.71
C SER A 255 12.50 15.27 26.20
N LEU A 256 12.39 14.26 27.08
CA LEU A 256 11.14 13.86 27.73
C LEU A 256 10.51 14.95 28.61
N GLU A 257 11.27 15.98 29.02
CA GLU A 257 10.76 17.11 29.81
C GLU A 257 9.86 18.05 28.99
N PHE A 258 10.16 18.23 27.69
CA PHE A 258 9.27 18.94 26.76
C PHE A 258 7.94 18.20 26.59
N SER A 259 8.00 16.87 26.74
CA SER A 259 6.87 15.96 26.62
C SER A 259 5.86 16.12 27.76
N LYS A 260 6.24 16.46 29.00
CA LYS A 260 5.24 16.62 30.09
C LYS A 260 4.14 17.62 29.74
N ASN A 261 4.48 18.75 29.12
CA ASN A 261 3.51 19.80 28.78
C ASN A 261 2.64 19.48 27.54
N HIS A 262 3.04 18.53 26.69
CA HIS A 262 2.30 18.15 25.48
C HIS A 262 1.62 16.76 25.60
N ILE A 263 2.24 15.87 26.36
CA ILE A 263 1.88 14.46 26.52
C ILE A 263 0.98 14.26 27.75
N GLU A 264 1.16 14.94 28.89
CA GLU A 264 0.31 14.74 30.09
C GLU A 264 -1.21 14.88 29.84
N PRO A 265 -1.71 15.77 28.95
CA PRO A 265 -3.14 15.82 28.60
C PRO A 265 -3.64 14.63 27.76
N LEU A 266 -2.74 13.83 27.17
CA LEU A 266 -3.04 12.76 26.21
C LEU A 266 -3.01 11.34 26.83
N MET A 267 -2.82 11.26 28.15
CA MET A 267 -2.24 10.09 28.83
C MET A 267 -3.19 9.40 29.81
N GLU A 268 -3.94 8.41 29.34
CA GLU A 268 -4.15 7.19 30.13
C GLU A 268 -3.56 5.95 29.43
N PRO A 269 -3.70 5.76 28.10
CA PRO A 269 -3.11 4.62 27.39
C PRO A 269 -1.64 4.84 26.97
N ALA A 270 -1.31 6.01 26.41
CA ALA A 270 0.05 6.37 25.96
C ALA A 270 1.07 6.37 27.11
N ALA A 271 0.60 6.67 28.33
CA ALA A 271 1.41 6.78 29.55
C ALA A 271 2.14 5.53 29.89
N LYS A 272 1.46 4.39 29.78
CA LYS A 272 2.07 3.10 30.15
C LYS A 272 3.21 2.75 29.20
N GLY A 273 3.06 3.04 27.91
CA GLY A 273 4.09 2.79 26.90
C GLY A 273 5.30 3.71 27.05
N VAL A 274 5.05 5.03 27.14
CA VAL A 274 6.10 6.05 27.29
C VAL A 274 6.83 5.91 28.64
N GLN A 275 6.11 5.71 29.75
CA GLN A 275 6.72 5.47 31.06
C GLN A 275 7.56 4.18 31.07
N ALA A 276 7.10 3.10 30.44
CA ALA A 276 7.88 1.86 30.38
C ALA A 276 9.21 2.05 29.62
N VAL A 277 9.22 2.80 28.52
CA VAL A 277 10.45 3.11 27.77
C VAL A 277 11.36 4.06 28.56
N ALA A 278 10.80 5.13 29.13
CA ALA A 278 11.54 6.11 29.93
C ALA A 278 12.16 5.49 31.19
N LEU A 279 11.43 4.61 31.89
CA LEU A 279 11.93 3.88 33.06
C LEU A 279 13.08 2.93 32.70
N ASN A 280 12.96 2.23 31.57
CA ASN A 280 13.99 1.30 31.12
C ASN A 280 15.28 2.05 30.72
N GLN A 281 15.17 3.18 30.02
CA GLN A 281 16.34 4.01 29.71
C GLN A 281 16.96 4.68 30.94
N MET A 282 16.16 5.17 31.89
CA MET A 282 16.68 5.71 33.16
C MET A 282 17.44 4.64 33.95
N GLN A 283 16.97 3.39 33.95
CA GLN A 283 17.67 2.26 34.57
C GLN A 283 18.98 1.93 33.84
N ILE A 284 18.99 1.91 32.50
CA ILE A 284 20.19 1.69 31.68
C ILE A 284 21.22 2.82 31.91
N TRP A 285 20.79 4.08 31.93
CA TRP A 285 21.66 5.23 32.23
C TRP A 285 22.21 5.19 33.65
N ALA A 286 21.39 4.81 34.64
CA ALA A 286 21.83 4.64 36.02
C ALA A 286 22.87 3.49 36.15
N MET A 287 22.67 2.36 35.46
CA MET A 287 23.63 1.25 35.42
C MET A 287 24.92 1.63 34.69
N ALA A 288 24.84 2.30 33.54
CA ALA A 288 26.03 2.75 32.80
C ALA A 288 26.87 3.75 33.62
N ARG A 289 26.22 4.65 34.37
CA ARG A 289 26.87 5.60 35.27
C ARG A 289 27.51 4.91 36.49
N TRP A 290 26.89 3.83 36.99
CA TRP A 290 27.43 3.02 38.08
C TRP A 290 28.65 2.20 37.66
N LEU A 291 28.68 1.68 36.42
CA LEU A 291 29.81 0.94 35.86
C LEU A 291 31.01 1.83 35.45
N SER A 292 30.80 3.14 35.34
CA SER A 292 31.85 4.12 35.02
C SER A 292 32.53 4.78 36.23
N GLN A 293 32.18 4.34 37.46
CA GLN A 293 32.81 4.74 38.73
C GLN A 293 33.67 3.59 39.27
#